data_AF-A0A656QA22-F1
#
_entry.id   AF-A0A656QA22-F1
#
_cell.length_a   1.000
_cell.length_b   1.000
_cell.length_c   1.000
_cell.angle_alpha   90.00
_cell.angle_beta   90.00
_cell.angle_gamma   90.00
#
_symmetry.space_group_name_H-M   'P 1'
#
loop_
_entity.id
_entity.type
_entity.pdbx_description
1 polymer ?
#
loop_
_entity_poly.entity_id
_entity_poly.type
_entity_poly.pdbx_seq_one_letter_code
_entity_poly.pdbx_strand_id
1 'polypeptide(L)'
;MNQSEFATLHGVSRKTVTKWKERGWLVFAGDEVDVDASNALLKKYRRDGTPAVTPPVTQAPAGNKRKTVTQAASEVTLGERESAADAADRILSGNVQLLDFDEARCFKENYLGLKAQLEYDRDSGLVIDVAEVAKAVGTEYAKVRTRLLSIPAEQAPRLHRCKTPAELQDMLQEVITEALEELTRDGAGNPK
;
A
#
# COMPACT_ATOMS: atom_id res chain seq x y z
N MET A 1 -10.93 -39.86 20.19
CA MET A 1 -10.59 -40.63 18.97
C MET A 1 -9.08 -40.81 18.83
N ASN A 2 -8.57 -41.98 18.42
CA ASN A 2 -7.12 -42.18 18.27
C ASN A 2 -6.56 -41.62 16.94
N GLN A 3 -5.23 -41.44 16.83
CA GLN A 3 -4.60 -40.82 15.64
C GLN A 3 -4.85 -41.58 14.33
N SER A 4 -5.02 -42.89 14.39
CA SER A 4 -5.30 -43.75 13.22
C SER A 4 -6.72 -43.59 12.73
N GLU A 5 -7.68 -43.55 13.66
CA GLU A 5 -9.08 -43.25 13.35
C GLU A 5 -9.23 -41.82 12.80
N PHE A 6 -8.47 -40.86 13.35
CA PHE A 6 -8.38 -39.49 12.84
C PHE A 6 -7.79 -39.43 11.42
N ALA A 7 -6.76 -40.23 11.14
CA ALA A 7 -6.23 -40.37 9.79
C ALA A 7 -7.28 -40.90 8.80
N THR A 8 -8.04 -41.92 9.18
CA THR A 8 -9.11 -42.50 8.36
C THR A 8 -10.23 -41.49 8.10
N LEU A 9 -10.63 -40.71 9.10
CA LEU A 9 -11.67 -39.68 8.98
C LEU A 9 -11.30 -38.58 7.96
N HIS A 10 -10.02 -38.20 7.90
CA HIS A 10 -9.53 -37.19 6.96
C HIS A 10 -8.99 -37.76 5.64
N GLY A 11 -9.04 -39.07 5.43
CA GLY A 11 -8.51 -39.74 4.24
C GLY A 11 -7.00 -39.57 4.04
N VAL A 12 -6.24 -39.42 5.14
CA VAL A 12 -4.78 -39.21 5.11
C VAL A 12 -4.03 -40.33 5.82
N SER A 13 -2.73 -40.45 5.54
CA SER A 13 -1.87 -41.41 6.26
C SER A 13 -1.67 -41.03 7.73
N ARG A 14 -1.50 -42.01 8.62
CA ARG A 14 -1.14 -41.77 10.04
C ARG A 14 0.11 -40.91 10.19
N LYS A 15 1.09 -41.05 9.28
CA LYS A 15 2.31 -40.23 9.22
C LYS A 15 2.01 -38.75 9.01
N THR A 16 0.95 -38.42 8.26
CA THR A 16 0.48 -37.05 8.05
C THR A 16 -0.07 -36.46 9.35
N VAL A 17 -0.85 -37.23 10.10
CA VAL A 17 -1.39 -36.84 11.42
C VAL A 17 -0.26 -36.62 12.42
N THR A 18 0.80 -37.45 12.40
CA THR A 18 2.00 -37.23 13.24
C THR A 18 2.69 -35.91 12.90
N LYS A 19 2.82 -35.56 11.62
CA LYS A 19 3.37 -34.25 11.21
C LYS A 19 2.48 -33.08 11.63
N TRP A 20 1.16 -33.23 11.62
CA TRP A 20 0.24 -32.21 12.13
C TRP A 20 0.38 -32.03 13.65
N LYS A 21 0.59 -33.13 14.38
CA LYS A 21 0.93 -33.10 15.81
C LYS A 21 2.26 -32.36 16.06
N GLU A 22 3.32 -32.70 15.33
CA GLU A 22 4.63 -32.03 15.42
C GLU A 22 4.56 -30.52 15.15
N ARG A 23 3.64 -30.11 14.27
CA ARG A 23 3.39 -28.69 13.92
C ARG A 23 2.44 -27.97 14.87
N GLY A 24 1.88 -28.66 15.87
CA GLY A 24 0.93 -28.09 16.82
C GLY A 24 -0.46 -27.80 16.24
N TRP A 25 -0.85 -28.47 15.15
CA TRP A 25 -2.14 -28.26 14.49
C TRP A 25 -3.26 -29.18 15.01
N LEU A 26 -2.96 -30.01 16.00
CA LEU A 26 -3.89 -30.93 16.62
C LEU A 26 -3.95 -30.67 18.13
N VAL A 27 -5.16 -30.70 18.68
CA VAL A 27 -5.40 -30.63 20.13
C VAL A 27 -5.64 -32.03 20.66
N PHE A 28 -4.94 -32.39 21.72
CA PHE A 28 -5.05 -33.69 22.38
C PHE A 28 -5.67 -33.51 23.78
N ALA A 29 -6.69 -34.32 24.08
CA ALA A 29 -7.24 -34.48 25.42
C ALA A 29 -6.71 -35.79 26.00
N GLY A 30 -5.49 -35.75 26.55
CA GLY A 30 -4.77 -36.96 26.99
C GLY A 30 -4.23 -37.76 25.82
N ASP A 31 -4.63 -39.04 25.71
CA ASP A 31 -4.21 -39.94 24.62
C ASP A 31 -5.14 -39.89 23.39
N GLU A 32 -6.23 -39.11 23.49
CA GLU A 32 -7.21 -38.95 22.42
C GLU A 32 -7.10 -37.59 21.73
N VAL A 33 -7.36 -37.56 20.42
CA VAL A 33 -7.47 -36.34 19.62
C VAL A 33 -8.85 -35.72 19.86
N ASP A 34 -8.86 -34.44 20.24
CA ASP A 34 -10.06 -33.61 20.22
C ASP A 34 -10.36 -33.24 18.77
N VAL A 35 -11.42 -33.84 18.22
CA VAL A 35 -11.74 -33.77 16.79
C VAL A 35 -12.15 -32.35 16.39
N ASP A 36 -12.97 -31.69 17.20
CA ASP A 36 -13.52 -30.38 16.87
C ASP A 36 -12.45 -29.29 16.96
N ALA A 37 -11.66 -29.30 18.04
CA ALA A 37 -10.57 -28.34 18.21
C ALA A 37 -9.45 -28.57 17.20
N SER A 38 -9.12 -29.83 16.89
CA SER A 38 -8.13 -30.16 15.85
C SER A 38 -8.62 -29.79 14.46
N ASN A 39 -9.90 -29.98 14.15
CA ASN A 39 -10.47 -29.57 12.86
C ASN A 39 -10.49 -28.05 12.70
N ALA A 40 -10.76 -27.31 13.77
CA ALA A 40 -10.71 -25.86 13.75
C ALA A 40 -9.28 -25.33 13.49
N LEU A 41 -8.25 -25.96 14.06
CA LEU A 41 -6.85 -25.62 13.79
C LEU A 41 -6.42 -26.06 12.39
N LEU A 42 -6.82 -27.26 11.96
CA LEU A 42 -6.53 -27.74 10.63
C LEU A 42 -7.17 -26.84 9.59
N LYS A 43 -8.40 -26.37 9.76
CA LYS A 43 -9.01 -25.40 8.82
C LYS A 43 -8.10 -24.17 8.64
N LYS A 44 -7.69 -23.55 9.75
CA LYS A 44 -6.81 -22.36 9.76
C LYS A 44 -5.44 -22.57 9.08
N TYR A 45 -4.86 -23.76 9.17
CA TYR A 45 -3.48 -24.01 8.74
C TYR A 45 -3.34 -24.95 7.54
N ARG A 46 -4.41 -25.67 7.16
CA ARG A 46 -4.40 -26.65 6.08
C ARG A 46 -4.72 -25.96 4.77
N ARG A 47 -3.77 -26.09 3.86
CA ARG A 47 -3.95 -25.89 2.42
C ARG A 47 -4.75 -27.07 1.87
N ASP A 48 -6.06 -27.04 1.95
CA ASP A 48 -6.89 -28.07 1.32
C ASP A 48 -6.85 -27.90 -0.22
N GLY A 49 -6.61 -28.99 -0.94
CA GLY A 49 -6.90 -29.07 -2.37
C GLY A 49 -6.04 -28.29 -3.37
N THR A 50 -4.77 -27.95 -3.09
CA THR A 50 -3.91 -27.52 -4.22
C THR A 50 -3.43 -28.75 -4.99
N PRO A 51 -3.71 -28.88 -6.30
CA PRO A 51 -3.07 -29.93 -7.10
C PRO A 51 -1.56 -29.79 -6.91
N ALA A 52 -0.90 -30.91 -6.64
CA ALA A 52 0.55 -30.95 -6.56
C ALA A 52 1.11 -30.66 -7.96
N VAL A 53 1.27 -29.38 -8.30
CA VAL A 53 2.03 -28.94 -9.48
C VAL A 53 3.51 -28.98 -9.13
N THR A 54 3.98 -30.14 -8.69
CA THR A 54 5.40 -30.46 -8.68
C THR A 54 5.52 -31.90 -9.14
N PRO A 55 5.98 -32.16 -10.39
CA PRO A 55 6.43 -33.51 -10.73
C PRO A 55 7.52 -33.93 -9.72
N PRO A 56 7.67 -35.23 -9.41
CA PRO A 56 8.70 -35.69 -8.50
C PRO A 56 10.07 -35.30 -9.09
N VAL A 57 10.73 -34.34 -8.46
CA VAL A 57 12.08 -33.93 -8.83
C VAL A 57 13.04 -35.06 -8.45
N THR A 58 13.45 -35.87 -9.43
CA THR A 58 14.52 -36.87 -9.33
C THR A 58 15.91 -36.23 -9.48
N GLN A 59 16.18 -35.13 -8.78
CA GLN A 59 17.52 -34.54 -8.75
C GLN A 59 18.10 -34.61 -7.33
N ALA A 60 19.35 -35.07 -7.25
CA ALA A 60 20.15 -35.10 -6.03
C ALA A 60 20.24 -33.69 -5.41
N PRO A 61 20.38 -33.57 -4.08
CA PRO A 61 20.29 -32.28 -3.39
C PRO A 61 21.50 -31.40 -3.76
N ALA A 62 21.34 -30.58 -4.80
CA ALA A 62 22.20 -29.44 -5.03
C ALA A 62 21.85 -28.41 -3.95
N GLY A 63 22.79 -28.14 -3.04
CA GLY A 63 22.59 -27.20 -1.95
C GLY A 63 22.15 -25.84 -2.49
N ASN A 64 20.91 -25.46 -2.20
CA ASN A 64 20.44 -24.10 -2.46
C ASN A 64 21.25 -23.16 -1.56
N LYS A 65 22.27 -22.51 -2.14
CA LYS A 65 22.84 -21.30 -1.55
C LYS A 65 21.67 -20.34 -1.37
N ARG A 66 21.28 -20.09 -0.12
CA ARG A 66 20.25 -19.11 0.25
C ARG A 66 20.66 -17.79 -0.40
N LYS A 67 19.96 -17.39 -1.46
CA LYS A 67 19.94 -15.99 -1.86
C LYS A 67 19.21 -15.27 -0.73
N THR A 68 19.97 -14.50 0.05
CA THR A 68 19.45 -13.56 1.02
C THR A 68 18.46 -12.69 0.28
N VAL A 69 17.17 -12.79 0.64
CA VAL A 69 16.16 -11.87 0.14
C VAL A 69 16.53 -10.52 0.74
N THR A 70 17.14 -9.65 -0.07
CA THR A 70 17.36 -8.26 0.31
C THR A 70 15.97 -7.65 0.49
N GLN A 71 15.65 -7.31 1.74
CA GLN A 71 14.41 -6.63 2.11
C GLN A 71 14.38 -5.29 1.36
N ALA A 72 13.56 -5.20 0.31
CA ALA A 72 13.06 -3.92 -0.14
C ALA A 72 12.17 -3.39 0.99
N ALA A 73 12.64 -2.31 1.62
CA ALA A 73 12.09 -1.75 2.84
C ALA A 73 10.61 -1.39 2.69
N SER A 74 9.73 -2.19 3.30
CA SER A 74 8.52 -1.65 3.90
C SER A 74 8.95 -0.95 5.18
N GLU A 75 9.08 0.37 5.15
CA GLU A 75 9.35 1.15 6.36
C GLU A 75 8.25 0.86 7.39
N VAL A 76 8.62 0.16 8.46
CA VAL A 76 7.78 0.04 9.64
C VAL A 76 7.84 1.40 10.33
N THR A 77 6.74 2.15 10.29
CA THR A 77 6.61 3.39 11.06
C THR A 77 6.64 3.04 12.55
N LEU A 78 7.78 3.32 13.19
CA LEU A 78 7.92 3.28 14.64
C LEU A 78 7.12 4.46 15.23
N GLY A 79 6.25 4.22 16.20
CA GLY A 79 5.71 5.32 17.01
C GLY A 79 6.86 6.02 17.75
N GLU A 80 6.69 7.29 18.13
CA GLU A 80 7.75 8.16 18.71
C GLU A 80 8.49 7.59 19.95
N ARG A 81 8.05 6.45 20.52
CA ARG A 81 8.69 5.75 21.65
C ARG A 81 8.69 4.22 21.55
N GLU A 82 8.42 3.66 20.38
CA GLU A 82 8.32 2.21 20.19
C GLU A 82 9.68 1.61 19.80
N SER A 83 10.15 0.60 20.54
CA SER A 83 11.35 -0.15 20.14
C SER A 83 11.06 -1.00 18.91
N ALA A 84 12.10 -1.34 18.13
CA ALA A 84 11.96 -2.30 17.03
C ALA A 84 11.40 -3.66 17.50
N ALA A 85 11.70 -4.05 18.75
CA ALA A 85 11.14 -5.24 19.38
C ALA A 85 9.64 -5.08 19.66
N ASP A 86 9.21 -3.93 20.17
CA ASP A 86 7.80 -3.65 20.47
C ASP A 86 6.97 -3.52 19.19
N ALA A 87 7.55 -2.94 18.13
CA ALA A 87 6.90 -2.88 16.82
C ALA A 87 6.77 -4.26 16.18
N ALA A 88 7.78 -5.12 16.33
CA ALA A 88 7.70 -6.51 15.91
C ALA A 88 6.65 -7.27 16.73
N ASP A 89 6.59 -7.04 18.04
CA ASP A 89 5.63 -7.69 18.92
C ASP A 89 4.21 -7.17 18.67
N ARG A 90 4.02 -5.92 18.27
CA ARG A 90 2.73 -5.38 17.79
C ARG A 90 2.31 -5.99 16.45
N ILE A 91 3.24 -6.25 15.55
CA ILE A 91 2.94 -6.93 14.27
C ILE A 91 2.56 -8.39 14.54
N LEU A 92 3.23 -9.04 15.50
CA LEU A 92 2.99 -10.43 15.88
C LEU A 92 1.75 -10.61 16.78
N SER A 93 1.47 -9.63 17.64
CA SER A 93 0.38 -9.62 18.64
C SER A 93 -0.80 -8.74 18.23
N GLY A 94 -0.72 -8.12 17.06
CA GLY A 94 -1.81 -7.32 16.51
C GLY A 94 -3.06 -8.21 16.45
N ASN A 95 -4.17 -7.71 16.99
CA ASN A 95 -5.49 -8.34 16.96
C ASN A 95 -6.04 -8.46 15.53
N VAL A 96 -5.24 -8.98 14.60
CA VAL A 96 -5.67 -9.41 13.30
C VAL A 96 -6.35 -10.75 13.56
N GLN A 97 -7.68 -10.77 13.46
CA GLN A 97 -8.38 -12.04 13.31
C GLN A 97 -7.75 -12.73 12.10
N LEU A 98 -7.00 -13.80 12.37
CA LEU A 98 -6.44 -14.64 11.32
C LEU A 98 -7.62 -15.25 10.59
N LEU A 99 -7.89 -14.74 9.38
CA LEU A 99 -8.84 -15.34 8.46
C LEU A 99 -8.40 -16.77 8.15
N ASP A 100 -9.37 -17.56 7.69
CA ASP A 100 -9.05 -18.88 7.17
C ASP A 100 -8.06 -18.81 6.00
N PHE A 101 -7.29 -19.86 5.75
CA PHE A 101 -6.20 -19.82 4.76
C PHE A 101 -6.71 -19.44 3.35
N ASP A 102 -7.84 -20.02 2.94
CA ASP A 102 -8.44 -19.76 1.63
C ASP A 102 -9.04 -18.35 1.56
N GLU A 103 -9.63 -17.86 2.66
CA GLU A 103 -10.14 -16.49 2.77
C GLU A 103 -9.01 -15.47 2.72
N ALA A 104 -7.93 -15.70 3.45
CA ALA A 104 -6.74 -14.85 3.44
C ALA A 104 -6.09 -14.78 2.06
N ARG A 105 -6.08 -15.91 1.32
CA ARG A 105 -5.59 -15.95 -0.04
C ARG A 105 -6.49 -15.16 -0.99
N CYS A 106 -7.80 -15.38 -0.93
CA CYS A 106 -8.76 -14.64 -1.75
C CYS A 106 -8.64 -13.13 -1.50
N PHE A 107 -8.57 -12.72 -0.23
CA PHE A 107 -8.33 -11.35 0.16
C PHE A 107 -7.03 -10.82 -0.47
N LYS A 108 -5.90 -11.51 -0.31
CA LYS A 108 -4.63 -11.10 -0.91
C LYS A 108 -4.74 -10.91 -2.44
N GLU A 109 -5.32 -11.86 -3.16
CA GLU A 109 -5.45 -11.76 -4.62
C GLU A 109 -6.35 -10.59 -5.03
N ASN A 110 -7.45 -10.34 -4.31
CA ASN A 110 -8.33 -9.20 -4.57
C ASN A 110 -7.60 -7.85 -4.41
N TYR A 111 -6.84 -7.68 -3.33
CA TYR A 111 -6.07 -6.45 -3.10
C TYR A 111 -4.92 -6.29 -4.08
N LEU A 112 -4.28 -7.38 -4.51
CA LEU A 112 -3.29 -7.35 -5.58
C LEU A 112 -3.92 -6.91 -6.91
N GLY A 113 -5.12 -7.39 -7.22
CA GLY A 113 -5.88 -6.97 -8.40
C GLY A 113 -6.22 -5.48 -8.35
N LEU A 114 -6.76 -4.98 -7.23
CA LEU A 114 -7.07 -3.56 -7.04
C LEU A 114 -5.82 -2.68 -7.15
N LYS A 115 -4.68 -3.12 -6.59
CA LYS A 115 -3.42 -2.39 -6.71
C LYS A 115 -2.95 -2.32 -8.17
N ALA A 116 -2.99 -3.44 -8.89
CA ALA A 116 -2.62 -3.48 -10.30
C ALA A 116 -3.55 -2.62 -11.16
N GLN A 117 -4.85 -2.56 -10.83
CA GLN A 117 -5.79 -1.68 -11.48
C GLN A 117 -5.46 -0.20 -11.22
N LEU A 118 -5.19 0.18 -9.97
CA LEU A 118 -4.77 1.56 -9.65
C LEU A 118 -3.46 1.95 -10.34
N GLU A 119 -2.51 1.03 -10.48
CA GLU A 119 -1.28 1.24 -11.24
C GLU A 119 -1.59 1.45 -12.73
N TYR A 120 -2.44 0.60 -13.33
CA TYR A 120 -2.89 0.77 -14.70
C TYR A 120 -3.61 2.11 -14.92
N ASP A 121 -4.53 2.49 -14.03
CA ASP A 121 -5.29 3.74 -14.13
C ASP A 121 -4.38 4.98 -13.99
N ARG A 122 -3.30 4.87 -13.21
CA ARG A 122 -2.26 5.92 -13.12
C ARG A 122 -1.44 5.99 -14.40
N ASP A 123 -0.98 4.85 -14.91
CA ASP A 123 -0.17 4.77 -16.13
C ASP A 123 -0.97 5.20 -17.38
N SER A 124 -2.28 4.93 -17.41
CA SER A 124 -3.17 5.40 -18.47
C SER A 124 -3.57 6.87 -18.32
N GLY A 125 -3.17 7.54 -17.23
CA GLY A 125 -3.49 8.94 -16.94
C GLY A 125 -4.96 9.17 -16.54
N LEU A 126 -5.70 8.13 -16.18
CA LEU A 126 -7.09 8.26 -15.72
C LEU A 126 -7.15 8.85 -14.31
N VAL A 127 -6.21 8.49 -13.44
CA VAL A 127 -6.11 8.97 -12.07
C VAL A 127 -4.72 9.52 -11.77
N ILE A 128 -4.66 10.56 -10.95
CA ILE A 128 -3.43 11.17 -10.45
C ILE A 128 -3.54 11.39 -8.94
N ASP A 129 -2.40 11.49 -8.25
CA ASP A 129 -2.39 11.81 -6.84
C ASP A 129 -2.89 13.26 -6.61
N VAL A 130 -3.92 13.39 -5.79
CA VAL A 130 -4.50 14.69 -5.42
C VAL A 130 -3.46 15.57 -4.74
N ALA A 131 -2.52 15.00 -3.99
CA ALA A 131 -1.45 15.76 -3.35
C ALA A 131 -0.50 16.39 -4.37
N GLU A 132 -0.22 15.70 -5.48
CA GLU A 132 0.61 16.24 -6.57
C GLU A 132 -0.09 17.39 -7.28
N VAL A 133 -1.38 17.23 -7.59
CA VAL A 133 -2.20 18.30 -8.19
C VAL A 133 -2.26 19.51 -7.26
N ALA A 134 -2.55 19.30 -5.97
CA ALA A 134 -2.62 20.36 -4.98
C ALA A 134 -1.28 21.10 -4.84
N LYS A 135 -0.15 20.38 -4.90
CA LYS A 135 1.18 20.98 -4.87
C LYS A 135 1.48 21.80 -6.13
N ALA A 136 1.15 21.28 -7.30
CA ALA A 136 1.34 21.99 -8.58
C ALA A 136 0.53 23.29 -8.60
N VAL A 137 -0.77 23.19 -8.32
CA VAL A 137 -1.69 24.33 -8.26
C VAL A 137 -1.26 25.34 -7.17
N GLY A 138 -0.88 24.85 -5.98
CA GLY A 138 -0.41 25.69 -4.89
C GLY A 138 0.87 26.45 -5.22
N THR A 139 1.78 25.85 -6.00
CA THR A 139 3.00 26.50 -6.48
C THR A 139 2.67 27.65 -7.42
N GLU A 140 1.75 27.44 -8.36
CA GLU A 140 1.33 28.51 -9.29
C GLU A 140 0.62 29.66 -8.56
N TYR A 141 -0.28 29.36 -7.62
CA TYR A 141 -0.89 30.42 -6.80
C TYR A 141 0.11 31.20 -5.96
N ALA A 142 1.14 30.54 -5.42
CA ALA A 142 2.20 31.21 -4.68
C ALA A 142 2.98 32.20 -5.55
N LYS A 143 3.28 31.85 -6.81
CA LYS A 143 3.90 32.75 -7.78
C LYS A 143 3.02 33.97 -8.05
N VAL A 144 1.74 33.76 -8.38
CA VAL A 144 0.79 34.87 -8.65
C VAL A 144 0.65 35.78 -7.43
N ARG A 145 0.51 35.21 -6.23
CA ARG A 145 0.46 36.01 -5.00
C ARG A 145 1.70 36.88 -4.84
N THR A 146 2.88 36.32 -5.07
CA THR A 146 4.15 37.06 -4.98
C THR A 146 4.21 38.18 -6.01
N ARG A 147 3.79 37.90 -7.26
CA ARG A 147 3.70 38.89 -8.34
C ARG A 147 2.75 40.02 -8.01
N LEU A 148 1.53 39.73 -7.58
CA LEU A 148 0.53 40.75 -7.21
C LEU A 148 1.01 41.64 -6.06
N LEU A 149 1.65 41.06 -5.05
CA LEU A 149 2.20 41.82 -3.91
C LEU A 149 3.40 42.70 -4.29
N SER A 150 4.09 42.40 -5.40
CA SER A 150 5.21 43.21 -5.90
C SER A 150 4.78 44.46 -6.69
N ILE A 151 3.55 44.46 -7.24
CA ILE A 151 3.03 45.55 -8.10
C ILE A 151 3.17 46.94 -7.47
N PRO A 152 2.79 47.18 -6.19
CA PRO A 152 2.87 48.52 -5.62
C PRO A 152 4.30 49.07 -5.60
N ALA A 153 5.30 48.23 -5.30
CA ALA A 153 6.69 48.64 -5.26
C ALA A 153 7.26 48.90 -6.67
N GLU A 154 6.92 48.04 -7.63
CA GLU A 154 7.41 48.16 -9.01
C GLU A 154 6.76 49.34 -9.77
N GLN A 155 5.46 49.53 -9.59
CA GLN A 155 4.69 50.53 -10.34
C GLN A 155 4.57 51.88 -9.61
N ALA A 156 5.06 52.01 -8.37
CA ALA A 156 4.99 53.25 -7.60
C ALA A 156 5.40 54.52 -8.39
N PRO A 157 6.51 54.54 -9.15
CA PRO A 157 6.90 55.72 -9.92
C PRO A 157 5.94 56.06 -11.07
N ARG A 158 5.31 55.05 -11.68
CA ARG A 158 4.33 55.21 -12.76
C ARG A 158 2.98 55.67 -12.20
N LEU A 159 2.53 55.05 -11.11
CA LEU A 159 1.31 55.43 -10.40
C LEU A 159 1.37 56.88 -9.89
N HIS A 160 2.53 57.32 -9.41
CA HIS A 160 2.72 58.71 -8.97
C HIS A 160 2.56 59.75 -10.10
N ARG A 161 2.71 59.35 -11.36
CA ARG A 161 2.60 60.25 -12.52
C ARG A 161 1.17 60.38 -13.07
N CYS A 162 0.25 59.52 -12.65
CA CYS A 162 -1.16 59.63 -13.03
C CYS A 162 -1.77 60.93 -12.52
N LYS A 163 -2.52 61.61 -13.37
CA LYS A 163 -3.15 62.90 -13.02
C LYS A 163 -4.63 62.75 -12.72
N THR A 164 -5.26 61.68 -13.23
CA THR A 164 -6.67 61.40 -13.01
C THR A 164 -6.88 60.04 -12.36
N PRO A 165 -7.97 59.86 -11.58
CA PRO A 165 -8.34 58.55 -11.05
C PRO A 165 -8.60 57.50 -12.13
N ALA A 166 -9.10 57.91 -13.30
CA ALA A 166 -9.36 57.02 -14.43
C ALA A 166 -8.07 56.44 -15.01
N GLU A 167 -7.06 57.27 -15.27
CA GLU A 167 -5.73 56.83 -15.72
C GLU A 167 -5.07 55.85 -14.74
N LEU A 168 -5.23 56.10 -13.43
CA LEU A 168 -4.69 55.24 -12.40
C LEU A 168 -5.39 53.88 -12.37
N GLN A 169 -6.72 53.87 -12.48
CA GLN A 169 -7.52 52.65 -12.52
C GLN A 169 -7.17 51.81 -13.76
N ASP A 170 -7.10 52.44 -14.94
CA ASP A 170 -6.78 51.75 -16.20
C ASP A 170 -5.40 51.07 -16.13
N MET A 171 -4.38 51.79 -15.63
CA MET A 171 -3.04 51.23 -15.49
C MET A 171 -2.95 50.12 -14.43
N LEU A 172 -3.61 50.28 -13.28
CA LEU A 172 -3.63 49.20 -12.28
C LEU A 172 -4.33 47.96 -12.82
N GLN A 173 -5.43 48.15 -13.55
CA GLN A 173 -6.19 47.06 -14.14
C GLN A 173 -5.35 46.34 -15.22
N GLU A 174 -4.63 47.08 -16.06
CA GLU A 174 -3.69 46.51 -17.04
C GLU A 174 -2.64 45.61 -16.37
N VAL A 175 -1.94 46.12 -15.34
CA VAL A 175 -0.86 45.37 -14.67
C VAL A 175 -1.39 44.16 -13.90
N ILE A 176 -2.56 44.28 -13.27
CA ILE A 176 -3.19 43.14 -12.57
C ILE A 176 -3.64 42.08 -13.58
N THR A 177 -4.25 42.49 -14.70
CA THR A 177 -4.65 41.57 -15.77
C THR A 177 -3.43 40.87 -16.37
N GLU A 178 -2.34 41.57 -16.63
CA GLU A 178 -1.08 40.96 -17.11
C GLU A 178 -0.56 39.91 -16.12
N ALA A 179 -0.50 40.24 -14.83
CA ALA A 179 -0.05 39.31 -13.78
C ALA A 179 -0.96 38.08 -13.63
N LEU A 180 -2.25 38.21 -13.93
CA LEU A 180 -3.20 37.09 -13.92
C LEU A 180 -3.16 36.28 -15.22
N GLU A 181 -2.89 36.89 -16.38
CA GLU A 181 -2.68 36.19 -17.66
C GLU A 181 -1.42 35.34 -17.67
N GLU A 182 -0.41 35.70 -16.87
CA GLU A 182 0.79 34.87 -16.69
C GLU A 182 0.42 33.45 -16.19
N LEU A 183 -0.62 33.33 -15.35
CA LEU A 183 -1.13 32.04 -14.85
C LEU A 183 -1.75 31.18 -15.97
N THR A 184 -2.43 31.80 -16.94
CA THR A 184 -3.09 31.06 -18.03
C THR A 184 -2.12 30.64 -19.12
N ARG A 185 -1.03 31.39 -19.34
CA ARG A 185 0.02 31.06 -20.31
C ARG A 185 0.86 29.86 -19.86
N ASP A 186 1.18 29.75 -18.57
CA ASP A 186 1.91 28.61 -18.01
C ASP A 186 1.07 27.33 -17.93
N GLY A 187 -0.26 27.45 -17.81
CA GLY A 187 -1.19 26.32 -17.85
C GLY A 187 -1.33 25.65 -19.23
N ALA A 188 -0.97 26.37 -20.32
CA ALA A 188 -0.95 25.86 -21.69
C ALA A 188 0.39 25.15 -22.03
N GLY A 189 1.00 24.52 -21.03
CA GLY A 189 2.26 23.79 -21.14
C GLY A 189 2.24 22.76 -22.26
N ASN A 190 3.11 23.01 -23.25
CA ASN A 190 3.50 22.18 -24.37
C ASN A 190 3.43 20.67 -24.05
N PRO A 191 2.68 19.85 -24.82
CA PRO A 191 2.71 18.40 -24.63
C PRO A 191 4.15 17.92 -24.87
N LYS A 192 4.74 17.30 -23.85
CA LYS A 192 5.96 16.50 -24.03
C LYS A 192 5.62 15.19 -24.71
#